data_AF-A0A2V5V6E9-F1
#
_entry.id   AF-A0A2V5V6E9-F1
#
_cell.length_a   1.000
_cell.length_b   1.000
_cell.length_c   1.000
_cell.angle_alpha   90.00
_cell.angle_beta   90.00
_cell.angle_gamma   90.00
#
_symmetry.space_group_name_H-M   'P 1'
#
loop_
_entity.id
_entity.type
_entity.pdbx_description
1 polymer ?
#
loop_
_entity_poly.entity_id
_entity_poly.type
_entity_poly.pdbx_seq_one_letter_code
_entity_poly.pdbx_strand_id
1 'polypeptide(L)' 'MMTPKELLDIMLGYLGFVVQIEETRNEGGNLTLQIYTEESRRLIGRDGATLDAIQFLLNRLLQAKDQNAEKVIVDCEHY' A
#
# COMPACT_ATOMS: atom_id res chain seq x y z
N MET A 1 14.70 9.73 5.58
CA MET A 1 14.40 8.42 4.96
C MET A 1 12.95 8.46 4.53
N MET A 2 12.63 7.90 3.36
CA MET A 2 11.25 7.82 2.89
C MET A 2 10.48 6.77 3.69
N THR A 3 9.30 7.11 4.17
CA THR A 3 8.42 6.19 4.91
C THR A 3 7.68 5.23 3.96
N PRO A 4 7.15 4.10 4.45
CA PRO A 4 6.29 3.22 3.64
C PRO A 4 5.10 3.95 3.02
N LYS A 5 4.46 4.86 3.78
CA LYS A 5 3.35 5.69 3.31
C LYS A 5 3.77 6.61 2.16
N GLU A 6 4.89 7.33 2.31
CA GLU A 6 5.41 8.21 1.26
C GLU A 6 5.78 7.42 0.00
N LEU A 7 6.35 6.22 0.15
CA LEU A 7 6.68 5.37 -0.99
C LEU A 7 5.42 4.89 -1.72
N LEU A 8 4.39 4.45 -0.99
CA LEU A 8 3.12 4.03 -1.55
C LEU A 8 2.41 5.18 -2.28
N ASP A 9 2.39 6.38 -1.67
CA ASP A 9 1.82 7.58 -2.28
C ASP A 9 2.47 7.90 -3.63
N ILE A 10 3.81 7.85 -3.70
CA ILE A 10 4.54 8.05 -4.95
C ILE A 10 4.23 6.96 -5.99
N MET A 11 4.20 5.69 -5.58
CA MET A 11 3.88 4.58 -6.48
C MET A 11 2.50 4.77 -7.13
N LEU A 12 1.50 5.13 -6.33
CA LEU A 12 0.13 5.35 -6.79
C LEU A 12 0.02 6.62 -7.64
N GLY A 13 0.76 7.68 -7.29
CA GLY A 13 0.88 8.89 -8.09
C GLY A 13 1.44 8.63 -9.49
N TYR A 14 2.49 7.81 -9.62
CA TYR A 14 3.03 7.41 -10.94
C TYR A 14 2.05 6.58 -11.78
N LEU A 15 1.12 5.87 -11.13
CA LEU A 15 0.05 5.11 -11.78
C LEU A 15 -1.19 5.98 -12.07
N GLY A 16 -1.16 7.26 -11.72
CA GLY A 16 -2.24 8.22 -11.99
C GLY A 16 -3.43 8.12 -11.04
N PHE A 17 -3.23 7.62 -9.82
CA PHE A 17 -4.24 7.65 -8.77
C PHE A 17 -4.10 8.91 -7.90
N VAL A 18 -5.25 9.45 -7.51
CA VAL A 18 -5.35 10.46 -6.43
C VAL A 18 -5.90 9.74 -5.21
N VAL A 19 -5.12 9.72 -4.12
CA VAL A 19 -5.43 8.93 -2.93
C VAL A 19 -5.21 9.71 -1.64
N GLN A 20 -5.91 9.32 -0.58
CA GLN A 20 -5.55 9.62 0.79
C GLN A 20 -5.08 8.32 1.45
N ILE A 21 -4.00 8.39 2.24
CA ILE A 21 -3.44 7.22 2.95
C ILE A 21 -3.42 7.49 4.45
N GLU A 22 -4.04 6.60 5.22
CA GLU A 22 -3.98 6.58 6.69
C GLU A 22 -3.14 5.40 7.18
N GLU A 23 -2.39 5.62 8.26
CA GLU A 23 -1.62 4.55 8.91
C GLU A 23 -2.45 3.98 10.07
N THR A 24 -2.68 2.67 10.04
CA THR A 24 -3.35 1.93 11.11
C THR A 24 -2.49 0.74 11.52
N ARG A 25 -2.92 0.02 12.55
CA ARG A 25 -2.32 -1.26 12.93
C ARG A 25 -3.39 -2.33 12.87
N ASN A 26 -3.07 -3.46 12.25
CA ASN A 26 -3.93 -4.64 12.29
C ASN A 26 -3.85 -5.32 13.66
N GLU A 27 -4.68 -6.35 13.89
CA GLU A 27 -4.70 -7.12 15.14
C GLU A 27 -3.34 -7.77 15.47
N GLY A 28 -2.53 -8.07 14.45
CA GLY A 28 -1.16 -8.60 14.59
C GLY A 28 -0.09 -7.53 14.85
N GLY A 29 -0.48 -6.26 14.96
CA GLY A 29 0.41 -5.12 15.20
C GLY A 29 1.16 -4.62 13.96
N ASN A 30 0.95 -5.22 12.78
CA ASN A 30 1.60 -4.78 11.55
C ASN A 30 1.05 -3.44 11.08
N LEU A 31 1.94 -2.59 10.55
CA LEU A 31 1.55 -1.36 9.90
C LEU A 31 0.66 -1.67 8.70
N THR A 32 -0.53 -1.07 8.69
CA THR A 32 -1.47 -1.13 7.58
C THR A 32 -1.63 0.27 7.00
N LEU A 33 -1.51 0.38 5.68
CA LEU A 33 -1.72 1.61 4.93
C LEU A 33 -3.11 1.55 4.30
N GLN A 34 -4.06 2.25 4.92
CA GLN A 34 -5.44 2.34 4.46
C GLN A 34 -5.56 3.39 3.37
N ILE A 35 -5.96 2.99 2.17
CA ILE A 35 -6.15 3.85 1.01
C ILE A 35 -7.62 4.22 0.86
N TYR A 36 -7.88 5.52 0.70
CA TYR A 36 -9.17 6.07 0.30
C TYR A 36 -9.05 6.75 -1.05
N THR A 37 -9.96 6.42 -1.98
CA THR A 37 -9.97 6.99 -3.34
C THR A 37 -11.30 6.76 -4.05
N GLU A 38 -11.69 7.72 -4.90
CA GLU A 38 -12.84 7.59 -5.82
C GLU A 38 -12.66 6.46 -6.87
N GLU A 39 -11.42 5.99 -7.06
CA GLU A 39 -11.06 4.96 -8.03
C GLU A 39 -10.79 3.58 -7.40
N SER A 40 -11.32 3.31 -6.21
CA SER A 40 -11.04 2.10 -5.42
C SER A 40 -11.21 0.81 -6.22
N ARG A 41 -12.27 0.67 -7.01
CA ARG A 41 -12.48 -0.52 -7.88
C ARG A 41 -11.34 -0.77 -8.87
N ARG A 42 -10.76 0.30 -9.43
CA ARG A 42 -9.64 0.21 -10.37
C ARG A 42 -8.35 -0.18 -9.64
N LEU A 43 -8.16 0.36 -8.43
CA LEU A 43 -7.00 0.06 -7.60
C LEU A 43 -7.03 -1.35 -7.01
N ILE A 44 -8.20 -1.83 -6.58
CA ILE A 44 -8.41 -3.20 -6.10
C ILE A 44 -8.19 -4.19 -7.24
N GLY A 45 -8.74 -3.87 -8.42
CA GLY A 45 -8.68 -4.75 -9.58
C GLY A 45 -9.56 -5.98 -9.42
N ARG A 46 -9.51 -6.88 -10.41
CA ARG A 46 -10.31 -8.11 -10.40
C ARG A 46 -9.85 -9.02 -9.27
N ASP A 47 -10.78 -9.41 -8.39
CA ASP A 47 -10.55 -10.31 -7.25
C ASP A 47 -9.38 -9.85 -6.34
N GLY A 48 -9.11 -8.54 -6.26
CA GLY A 48 -8.05 -7.97 -5.42
C GLY A 48 -6.63 -8.03 -6.02
N ALA A 49 -6.48 -8.61 -7.21
CA ALA A 49 -5.16 -8.91 -7.78
C ALA A 49 -4.26 -7.67 -7.99
N THR A 50 -4.85 -6.48 -8.20
CA THR A 50 -4.05 -5.25 -8.38
C THR A 50 -3.56 -4.74 -7.03
N LEU A 51 -4.41 -4.71 -6.00
CA LEU A 51 -4.02 -4.32 -4.65
C LEU A 51 -2.94 -5.24 -4.08
N ASP A 52 -3.07 -6.55 -4.29
CA ASP A 52 -2.06 -7.54 -3.89
C ASP A 52 -0.71 -7.29 -4.57
N ALA A 53 -0.72 -6.99 -5.87
CA ALA A 53 0.48 -6.66 -6.62
C ALA A 53 1.15 -5.36 -6.11
N ILE A 54 0.35 -4.34 -5.79
CA ILE A 54 0.85 -3.09 -5.19
C ILE A 54 1.49 -3.35 -3.83
N GLN A 55 0.84 -4.11 -2.96
CA GLN A 55 1.39 -4.52 -1.67
C GLN A 55 2.71 -5.27 -1.83
N PHE A 56 2.76 -6.23 -2.77
CA PHE A 56 3.98 -6.98 -3.07
C PHE A 56 5.12 -6.06 -3.49
N LEU A 57 4.87 -5.15 -4.45
CA LEU A 57 5.89 -4.22 -4.95
C LEU A 57 6.38 -3.26 -3.87
N LEU A 58 5.47 -2.72 -3.04
CA LEU A 58 5.83 -1.86 -1.91
C LEU A 58 6.80 -2.59 -0.97
N ASN A 59 6.43 -3.78 -0.51
CA ASN A 59 7.26 -4.57 0.40
C ASN A 59 8.60 -4.97 -0.25
N ARG A 60 8.61 -5.29 -1.55
CA ARG A 60 9.83 -5.63 -2.28
C ARG A 60 10.82 -4.46 -2.33
N LEU A 61 10.31 -3.23 -2.50
CA LEU A 61 11.11 -2.00 -2.50
C LEU A 61 11.63 -1.64 -1.10
N LEU A 62 10.83 -1.86 -0.05
CA LEU A 62 11.27 -1.69 1.33
C LEU A 62 12.39 -2.69 1.67
N GLN A 63 12.20 -3.97 1.34
CA GLN A 63 13.19 -5.03 1.57
C GLN A 63 14.49 -4.84 0.77
N ALA A 64 14.41 -4.21 -0.41
CA ALA A 64 15.60 -3.86 -1.18
C ALA A 64 16.47 -2.79 -0.50
N LYS A 65 15.88 -1.97 0.39
CA LYS A 65 16.60 -0.96 1.19
C LYS A 65 17.07 -1.53 2.53
N ASP A 66 16.24 -2.36 3.16
CA ASP A 66 16.54 -3.03 4.43
C ASP A 66 15.92 -4.44 4.43
N GLN A 67 16.78 -5.47 4.45
CA GLN A 67 16.34 -6.87 4.43
C GLN A 67 15.49 -7.26 5.65
N ASN A 68 15.56 -6.50 6.74
CA ASN A 68 14.80 -6.73 7.96
C ASN A 68 13.54 -5.85 8.05
N ALA A 69 13.19 -5.11 7.00
CA ALA A 69 11.99 -4.27 6.98
C ALA A 69 10.73 -5.10 7.29
N GLU A 70 9.94 -4.64 8.25
CA GLU A 70 8.67 -5.28 8.59
C GLU A 70 7.70 -5.28 7.41
N LYS A 71 6.87 -6.32 7.33
CA LYS A 71 5.81 -6.39 6.33
C LYS A 71 4.81 -5.27 6.56
N VAL A 72 4.54 -4.50 5.52
CA VAL A 72 3.49 -3.48 5.47
C VAL A 72 2.28 -4.06 4.76
N ILE A 73 1.10 -3.92 5.37
CA ILE A 73 -0.17 -4.29 4.76
C ILE A 73 -0.73 -3.10 3.99
N VAL A 74 -1.33 -3.34 2.83
CA VAL A 74 -2.04 -2.31 2.06
C VAL A 74 -3.49 -2.74 1.94
N ASP A 75 -4.40 -1.85 2.33
CA ASP A 75 -5.85 -2.04 2.25
C ASP A 75 -6.44 -0.84 1.48
N CYS A 76 -7.54 -1.05 0.76
CA CYS A 76 -8.27 -0.01 0.06
C CYS A 76 -9.77 -0.17 0.33
N GLU A 77 -10.39 0.83 0.95
CA GLU A 77 -11.83 0.83 1.29
C GLU A 77 -12.32 -0.40 2.09
N HIS A 78 -11.46 -1.00 2.91
CA HIS A 78 -11.74 -2.18 3.76
C HIS A 78 -12.03 -3.45 2.96
N TYR A 79 -11.21 -3.70 1.94
CA TYR A 79 -11.27 -4.89 1.08
C TYR A 79 -10.40 -6.03 1.66
#